data_AF-A0A940SU49-F1
#
_entry.id   AF-A0A940SU49-F1
#
_cell.length_a   1.000
_cell.length_b   1.000
_cell.length_c   1.000
_cell.angle_alpha   90.00
_cell.angle_beta   90.00
_cell.angle_gamma   90.00
#
_symmetry.space_group_name_H-M   'P 1'
#
loop_
_entity.id
_entity.type
_entity.pdbx_description
1 polymer ?
#
loop_
_entity_poly.entity_id
_entity_poly.type
_entity_poly.pdbx_seq_one_letter_code
_entity_poly.pdbx_strand_id
1 'polypeptide(L)'
;MHTWSKIRHKLEHEYLAESLRGRLTYFVTCYHGTHDSDEGRAAIRLDGKEILKSNYFDRMDAMWKHYYAAPRQPDDMLRHSALAAIHDGEFYQNDFYRAFDEFEQRSIADSLQSENALVRMFALLDRRTGRRTLEKLREQMQQEPQWLQMIYFIRLEAENMPLPHERKPMKKAILFDLDGTLWDSSEQVTHAWNRTIREKTDRSEQFTVDDMHNFMGRTIEAIAALMFPDLPEKERIAILERCSEDEIDYLNNPEPGDCPPLYPDEHDIICGLAEEYTLGIVSNCQAGYIETYLRQIPFADAYTDIECAGKTGLSKGENIRLVMERQGITDCVYVGDTQGDADAAAQAGVRFIHAAYGFGKVDACDAVLDDIRKLPQTVKKLFKEKSNG
;
A
#
# COMPACT_ATOMS: atom_id res chain seq x y z
N MET A 1 -3.81 24.63 -38.35
CA MET A 1 -3.85 23.43 -37.49
C MET A 1 -2.60 22.60 -37.80
N HIS A 2 -1.82 22.24 -36.78
CA HIS A 2 -0.67 21.36 -36.99
C HIS A 2 -1.16 19.96 -37.40
N THR A 3 -0.45 19.30 -38.33
CA THR A 3 -0.73 17.89 -38.62
C THR A 3 -0.31 17.04 -37.42
N TRP A 4 -0.97 15.89 -37.19
CA TRP A 4 -0.61 14.98 -36.11
C TRP A 4 0.89 14.67 -36.06
N SER A 5 1.52 14.37 -37.20
CA SER A 5 2.95 14.08 -37.26
C SER A 5 3.83 15.24 -36.74
N LYS A 6 3.41 16.50 -36.95
CA LYS A 6 4.12 17.68 -36.42
C LYS A 6 3.94 17.82 -34.91
N ILE A 7 2.72 17.62 -34.41
CA ILE A 7 2.42 17.66 -32.97
C ILE A 7 3.21 16.57 -32.25
N ARG A 8 3.17 15.35 -32.78
CA ARG A 8 3.92 14.21 -32.25
C ARG A 8 5.42 14.49 -32.20
N HIS A 9 6.00 15.03 -33.27
CA HIS A 9 7.41 15.39 -33.30
C HIS A 9 7.77 16.37 -32.18
N LYS A 10 6.98 17.45 -32.03
CA LYS A 10 7.18 18.43 -30.95
C LYS A 10 7.10 17.77 -29.58
N LEU A 11 6.03 17.01 -29.33
CA LEU A 11 5.82 16.34 -28.06
C LEU A 11 6.97 15.38 -27.74
N GLU A 12 7.33 14.44 -28.63
CA GLU A 12 8.30 13.37 -28.33
C GLU A 12 9.77 13.83 -28.39
N HIS A 13 10.11 14.86 -29.17
CA HIS A 13 11.51 15.26 -29.41
C HIS A 13 11.86 16.65 -28.89
N GLU A 14 10.96 17.63 -28.99
CA GLU A 14 11.25 19.02 -28.63
C GLU A 14 10.87 19.34 -27.18
N TYR A 15 9.74 18.80 -26.70
CA TYR A 15 9.16 19.14 -25.41
C TYR A 15 9.38 18.05 -24.36
N LEU A 16 9.22 16.77 -24.69
CA LEU A 16 9.36 15.69 -23.71
C LEU A 16 10.72 15.72 -23.02
N ALA A 17 10.68 15.53 -21.70
CA ALA A 17 11.87 15.42 -20.89
C ALA A 17 12.80 14.31 -21.36
N GLU A 18 14.11 14.58 -21.27
CA GLU A 18 15.11 13.72 -21.89
C GLU A 18 15.11 12.31 -21.31
N SER A 19 14.82 12.17 -20.01
CA SER A 19 14.73 10.88 -19.32
C SER A 19 13.55 10.01 -19.75
N LEU A 20 12.55 10.58 -20.43
CA LEU A 20 11.38 9.85 -20.92
C LEU A 20 11.42 9.57 -22.43
N ARG A 21 12.40 10.13 -23.15
CA ARG A 21 12.54 9.93 -24.60
C ARG A 21 12.76 8.45 -24.91
N GLY A 22 12.01 7.92 -25.86
CA GLY A 22 12.05 6.51 -26.25
C GLY A 22 11.22 5.57 -25.37
N ARG A 23 10.80 6.02 -24.18
CA ARG A 23 9.89 5.27 -23.28
C ARG A 23 8.46 5.75 -23.41
N LEU A 24 8.24 7.07 -23.34
CA LEU A 24 6.93 7.69 -23.44
C LEU A 24 6.66 8.13 -24.88
N THR A 25 5.54 7.69 -25.45
CA THR A 25 5.10 8.04 -26.80
C THR A 25 3.62 8.43 -26.82
N TYR A 26 3.23 9.18 -27.85
CA TYR A 26 1.86 9.62 -28.04
C TYR A 26 1.28 8.99 -29.30
N PHE A 27 -0.03 8.71 -29.26
CA PHE A 27 -0.77 8.15 -30.37
C PHE A 27 -2.07 8.92 -30.55
N VAL A 28 -2.39 9.26 -31.80
CA VAL A 28 -3.66 9.88 -32.17
C VAL A 28 -4.09 9.35 -33.54
N THR A 29 -5.37 9.04 -33.70
CA THR A 29 -5.97 8.59 -34.98
C THR A 29 -7.36 9.19 -35.18
N CYS A 30 -7.73 9.45 -36.44
CA CYS A 30 -9.10 9.82 -36.86
C CYS A 30 -9.71 8.65 -37.63
N TYR A 31 -10.97 8.31 -37.35
CA TYR A 31 -11.72 7.34 -38.15
C TYR A 31 -12.54 8.09 -39.21
N HIS A 32 -12.41 7.70 -40.48
CA HIS A 32 -13.18 8.29 -41.58
C HIS A 32 -14.17 7.25 -42.12
N GLY A 33 -15.45 7.60 -42.29
CA GLY A 33 -16.41 6.82 -43.09
C GLY A 33 -17.49 6.01 -42.36
N THR A 34 -17.82 6.30 -41.10
CA THR A 34 -19.01 5.77 -40.40
C THR A 34 -20.10 6.86 -40.26
N HIS A 35 -21.34 6.51 -39.91
CA HIS A 35 -22.45 7.50 -39.84
C HIS A 35 -22.23 8.65 -38.83
N ASP A 36 -21.23 8.53 -37.95
CA ASP A 36 -20.73 9.53 -37.00
C ASP A 36 -19.32 10.07 -37.42
N SER A 37 -19.10 10.21 -38.73
CA SER A 37 -17.82 10.52 -39.38
C SER A 37 -17.23 11.88 -38.98
N ASP A 38 -16.39 11.88 -37.94
CA ASP A 38 -15.07 12.56 -37.83
C ASP A 38 -14.49 12.38 -36.40
N GLU A 39 -14.78 11.22 -35.78
CA GLU A 39 -14.37 10.94 -34.41
C GLU A 39 -13.07 10.16 -34.36
N GLY A 40 -12.25 10.42 -33.34
CA GLY A 40 -10.92 9.83 -33.20
C GLY A 40 -10.52 9.63 -31.75
N ARG A 41 -9.43 8.90 -31.56
CA ARG A 41 -8.87 8.62 -30.23
C ARG A 41 -7.43 9.07 -30.10
N ALA A 42 -7.07 9.43 -28.88
CA ALA A 42 -5.74 9.74 -28.41
C ALA A 42 -5.32 8.72 -27.34
N ALA A 43 -4.03 8.47 -27.22
CA ALA A 43 -3.47 7.64 -26.17
C ALA A 43 -2.03 8.04 -25.84
N ILE A 44 -1.62 7.77 -24.62
CA ILE A 44 -0.25 7.91 -24.12
C ILE A 44 0.24 6.52 -23.78
N ARG A 45 1.46 6.23 -24.23
CA ARG A 45 2.07 4.92 -24.08
C ARG A 45 3.37 5.01 -23.33
N LEU A 46 3.56 4.12 -22.35
CA LEU A 46 4.82 3.92 -21.66
C LEU A 46 5.35 2.53 -22.02
N ASP A 47 6.57 2.48 -22.54
CA ASP A 47 7.23 1.24 -22.99
C ASP A 47 6.33 0.38 -23.90
N GLY A 48 5.60 1.08 -24.79
CA GLY A 48 4.69 0.48 -25.77
C GLY A 48 3.28 0.16 -25.28
N LYS A 49 2.98 0.26 -23.98
CA LYS A 49 1.65 -0.03 -23.40
C LYS A 49 0.84 1.25 -23.21
N GLU A 50 -0.44 1.25 -23.61
CA GLU A 50 -1.35 2.39 -23.38
C GLU A 50 -1.64 2.53 -21.87
N ILE A 51 -1.14 3.62 -21.27
CA ILE A 51 -1.34 3.97 -19.84
C ILE A 51 -2.48 4.98 -19.66
N LEU A 52 -2.81 5.72 -20.73
CA LEU A 52 -3.95 6.61 -20.78
C LEU A 52 -4.53 6.51 -22.20
N LYS A 53 -5.84 6.28 -22.32
CA LYS A 53 -6.53 6.13 -23.60
C LYS A 53 -7.82 6.92 -23.59
N SER A 54 -8.16 7.46 -24.74
CA SER A 54 -9.34 8.31 -24.93
C SER A 54 -10.46 7.51 -25.61
N ASN A 55 -11.71 7.89 -25.34
CA ASN A 55 -12.90 7.39 -26.02
C ASN A 55 -13.93 8.51 -26.13
N TYR A 56 -14.45 8.74 -27.34
CA TYR A 56 -15.43 9.78 -27.57
C TYR A 56 -16.73 9.58 -26.79
N PHE A 57 -17.24 8.34 -26.75
CA PHE A 57 -18.52 8.04 -26.10
C PHE A 57 -18.42 8.17 -24.58
N ASP A 58 -17.38 7.60 -23.98
CA ASP A 58 -17.14 7.69 -22.54
C ASP A 58 -16.98 9.17 -22.12
N ARG A 59 -16.25 9.94 -22.92
CA ARG A 59 -16.11 11.40 -22.76
C ARG A 59 -17.43 12.15 -22.88
N MET A 60 -18.28 11.81 -23.85
CA MET A 60 -19.58 12.49 -24.02
C MET A 60 -20.51 12.18 -22.84
N ASP A 61 -20.57 10.92 -22.42
CA ASP A 61 -21.36 10.49 -21.27
C ASP A 61 -20.89 11.21 -19.98
N ALA A 62 -19.58 11.24 -19.72
CA ALA A 62 -19.01 11.94 -18.58
C ALA A 62 -19.33 13.44 -18.59
N MET A 63 -19.17 14.11 -19.75
CA MET A 63 -19.51 15.54 -19.87
C MET A 63 -20.99 15.78 -19.56
N TRP A 64 -21.90 14.99 -20.12
CA TRP A 64 -23.34 15.19 -19.90
C TRP A 64 -23.75 14.92 -18.46
N LYS A 65 -23.16 13.92 -17.80
CA LYS A 65 -23.34 13.67 -16.36
C LYS A 65 -22.99 14.91 -15.54
N HIS A 66 -21.83 15.52 -15.79
CA HIS A 66 -21.42 16.76 -15.13
C HIS A 66 -22.35 17.93 -15.45
N TYR A 67 -22.76 18.06 -16.72
CA TYR A 67 -23.64 19.13 -17.18
C TYR A 67 -25.00 19.11 -16.47
N TYR A 68 -25.59 17.92 -16.29
CA TYR A 68 -26.89 17.77 -15.64
C TYR A 68 -26.81 17.75 -14.11
N ALA A 69 -25.65 17.41 -13.53
CA ALA A 69 -25.42 17.45 -12.09
C ALA A 69 -25.13 18.87 -11.56
N ALA A 70 -24.61 19.76 -12.41
CA ALA A 70 -24.27 21.11 -12.00
C ALA A 70 -25.53 21.94 -11.63
N PRO A 71 -25.54 22.65 -10.48
CA PRO A 71 -26.58 23.64 -10.21
C PRO A 71 -26.55 24.70 -11.32
N ARG A 72 -27.73 25.12 -11.81
CA ARG A 72 -27.92 26.01 -12.98
C ARG A 72 -27.31 27.42 -12.80
N GLN A 73 -25.98 27.59 -12.66
CA GLN A 73 -25.37 28.90 -12.34
C GLN A 73 -23.95 29.22 -12.83
N PRO A 74 -23.12 28.38 -13.51
CA PRO A 74 -21.91 28.89 -14.13
C PRO A 74 -22.16 29.46 -15.54
N ASP A 75 -21.56 30.62 -15.84
CA ASP A 75 -21.33 31.03 -17.22
C ASP A 75 -20.49 29.95 -17.93
N ASP A 76 -20.86 29.57 -19.16
CA ASP A 76 -20.19 28.52 -19.94
C ASP A 76 -20.20 27.11 -19.30
N MET A 77 -21.40 26.63 -18.93
CA MET A 77 -21.66 25.27 -18.41
C MET A 77 -21.03 24.15 -19.27
N LEU A 78 -21.03 24.31 -20.59
CA LEU A 78 -20.49 23.30 -21.52
C LEU A 78 -18.98 23.15 -21.36
N ARG A 79 -18.24 24.26 -21.27
CA ARG A 79 -16.80 24.24 -21.02
C ARG A 79 -16.48 23.62 -19.66
N HIS A 80 -17.18 24.02 -18.60
CA HIS A 80 -16.96 23.49 -17.26
C HIS A 80 -17.18 21.97 -17.21
N SER A 81 -18.26 21.49 -17.81
CA SER A 81 -18.58 20.06 -17.87
C SER A 81 -17.56 19.26 -18.69
N ALA A 82 -17.04 19.86 -19.76
CA ALA A 82 -15.97 19.25 -20.57
C ALA A 82 -14.65 19.15 -19.79
N LEU A 83 -14.28 20.19 -19.03
CA LEU A 83 -13.08 20.17 -18.17
C LEU A 83 -13.21 19.16 -17.03
N ALA A 84 -14.41 19.02 -16.45
CA ALA A 84 -14.70 18.01 -15.43
C ALA A 84 -14.57 16.59 -15.99
N ALA A 85 -15.09 16.33 -17.20
CA ALA A 85 -14.89 15.04 -17.86
C ALA A 85 -13.39 14.72 -18.07
N ILE A 86 -12.61 15.70 -18.55
CA ILE A 86 -11.15 15.54 -18.71
C ILE A 86 -10.47 15.28 -17.36
N HIS A 87 -10.91 15.96 -16.30
CA HIS A 87 -10.40 15.75 -14.95
C HIS A 87 -10.61 14.29 -14.49
N ASP A 88 -11.76 13.70 -14.81
CA ASP A 88 -12.05 12.29 -14.52
C ASP A 88 -11.27 11.30 -15.40
N GLY A 89 -10.46 11.79 -16.34
CA GLY A 89 -9.69 10.98 -17.27
C GLY A 89 -10.41 10.69 -18.58
N GLU A 90 -11.60 11.26 -18.78
CA GLU A 90 -12.43 11.06 -19.96
C GLU A 90 -12.23 12.18 -20.97
N PHE A 91 -11.52 11.88 -22.05
CA PHE A 91 -11.23 12.82 -23.13
C PHE A 91 -11.32 12.13 -24.49
N TYR A 92 -11.21 12.91 -25.56
CA TYR A 92 -11.11 12.40 -26.93
C TYR A 92 -10.07 13.19 -27.74
N GLN A 93 -9.94 12.84 -29.02
CA GLN A 93 -8.93 13.43 -29.90
C GLN A 93 -8.94 14.98 -29.95
N ASN A 94 -10.11 15.63 -30.03
CA ASN A 94 -10.13 17.09 -30.12
C ASN A 94 -9.78 17.77 -28.80
N ASP A 95 -10.15 17.17 -27.66
CA ASP A 95 -9.70 17.68 -26.34
C ASP A 95 -8.17 17.65 -26.25
N PHE A 96 -7.54 16.58 -26.76
CA PHE A 96 -6.08 16.45 -26.84
C PHE A 96 -5.45 17.54 -27.72
N TYR A 97 -5.99 17.79 -28.92
CA TYR A 97 -5.49 18.85 -29.80
C TYR A 97 -5.66 20.24 -29.19
N ARG A 98 -6.83 20.54 -28.59
CA ARG A 98 -7.07 21.83 -27.92
C ARG A 98 -6.15 22.05 -26.74
N ALA A 99 -5.91 20.99 -25.94
CA ALA A 99 -4.96 21.05 -24.83
C ALA A 99 -3.52 21.28 -25.33
N PHE A 100 -3.12 20.66 -26.44
CA PHE A 100 -1.81 20.92 -27.04
C PHE A 100 -1.66 22.36 -27.53
N ASP A 101 -2.65 22.88 -28.25
CA ASP A 101 -2.64 24.25 -28.76
C ASP A 101 -2.60 25.27 -27.59
N GLU A 102 -3.33 25.02 -26.50
CA GLU A 102 -3.29 25.82 -25.28
C GLU A 102 -1.90 25.77 -24.61
N PHE A 103 -1.35 24.57 -24.46
CA PHE A 103 -0.03 24.34 -23.87
C PHE A 103 1.08 25.06 -24.63
N GLU A 104 1.06 25.02 -25.96
CA GLU A 104 2.07 25.62 -26.83
C GLU A 104 2.12 27.15 -26.72
N GLN A 105 0.99 27.77 -26.40
CA GLN A 105 0.86 29.23 -26.31
C GLN A 105 1.13 29.77 -24.89
N ARG A 106 1.37 28.89 -23.90
CA ARG A 106 1.52 29.24 -22.49
C ARG A 106 2.91 28.99 -21.95
N SER A 107 3.25 29.69 -20.86
CA SER A 107 4.44 29.36 -20.09
C SER A 107 4.24 28.05 -19.32
N ILE A 108 5.32 27.38 -18.93
CA ILE A 108 5.24 26.17 -18.10
C ILE A 108 4.56 26.46 -16.75
N ALA A 109 4.86 27.62 -16.15
CA ALA A 109 4.27 28.00 -14.87
C ALA A 109 2.74 28.13 -14.98
N ASP A 110 2.24 28.75 -16.04
CA ASP A 110 0.80 28.90 -16.28
C ASP A 110 0.15 27.57 -16.66
N SER A 111 0.84 26.75 -17.47
CA SER A 111 0.33 25.44 -17.89
C SER A 111 0.20 24.45 -16.73
N LEU A 112 1.11 24.49 -15.74
CA LEU A 112 1.01 23.70 -14.51
C LEU A 112 -0.19 24.10 -13.63
N GLN A 113 -0.73 25.30 -13.82
CA GLN A 113 -1.91 25.81 -13.10
C GLN A 113 -3.16 25.89 -13.99
N SER A 114 -3.12 25.34 -15.21
CA SER A 114 -4.28 25.34 -16.11
C SER A 114 -5.43 24.56 -15.48
N GLU A 115 -6.68 24.96 -15.71
CA GLU A 115 -7.87 24.18 -15.35
C GLU A 115 -7.96 22.86 -16.12
N ASN A 116 -7.34 22.80 -17.31
CA ASN A 116 -7.33 21.62 -18.16
C ASN A 116 -6.22 20.64 -17.74
N ALA A 117 -6.61 19.48 -17.20
CA ALA A 117 -5.67 18.49 -16.71
C ALA A 117 -4.73 17.92 -17.80
N LEU A 118 -5.15 17.90 -19.08
CA LEU A 118 -4.26 17.53 -20.20
C LEU A 118 -3.16 18.57 -20.43
N VAL A 119 -3.44 19.86 -20.20
CA VAL A 119 -2.43 20.93 -20.28
C VAL A 119 -1.42 20.79 -19.14
N ARG A 120 -1.90 20.51 -17.92
CA ARG A 120 -1.04 20.19 -16.77
C ARG A 120 -0.16 18.98 -17.05
N MET A 121 -0.72 17.93 -17.65
CA MET A 121 0.01 16.73 -18.06
C MET A 121 1.14 17.05 -19.06
N PHE A 122 0.89 17.83 -20.11
CA PHE A 122 1.95 18.26 -21.03
C PHE A 122 3.05 19.05 -20.31
N ALA A 123 2.68 19.94 -19.40
CA ALA A 123 3.63 20.70 -18.62
C ALA A 123 4.47 19.82 -17.67
N LEU A 124 3.88 18.82 -17.03
CA LEU A 124 4.60 17.86 -16.18
C LEU A 124 5.64 17.06 -16.98
N LEU A 125 5.29 16.67 -18.19
CA LEU A 125 6.15 15.87 -19.09
C LEU A 125 7.20 16.71 -19.83
N ASP A 126 7.06 18.03 -19.85
CA ASP A 126 7.98 18.93 -20.55
C ASP A 126 9.35 19.02 -19.86
N ARG A 127 10.42 19.00 -20.65
CA ARG A 127 11.83 19.11 -20.23
C ARG A 127 12.14 20.40 -19.48
N ARG A 128 11.36 21.46 -19.69
CA ARG A 128 11.47 22.75 -18.98
C ARG A 128 10.96 22.64 -17.53
N THR A 129 10.17 21.62 -17.21
CA THR A 129 9.78 21.30 -15.83
C THR A 129 10.89 20.49 -15.16
N GLY A 130 11.79 21.21 -14.48
CA GLY A 130 12.93 20.63 -13.78
C GLY A 130 12.58 20.05 -12.41
N ARG A 131 13.53 19.29 -11.83
CA ARG A 131 13.38 18.58 -10.54
C ARG A 131 12.92 19.47 -9.38
N ARG A 132 13.43 20.70 -9.30
CA ARG A 132 13.02 21.65 -8.24
C ARG A 132 11.54 22.03 -8.33
N THR A 133 11.00 22.12 -9.55
CA THR A 133 9.57 22.38 -9.76
C THR A 133 8.75 21.14 -9.42
N LEU A 134 9.19 19.96 -9.89
CA LEU A 134 8.55 18.69 -9.56
C LEU A 134 8.45 18.48 -8.04
N GLU A 135 9.52 18.78 -7.29
CA GLU A 135 9.53 18.67 -5.83
C GLU A 135 8.50 19.60 -5.16
N LYS A 136 8.36 20.83 -5.65
CA LYS A 136 7.37 21.78 -5.12
C LYS A 136 5.92 21.37 -5.38
N LEU A 137 5.68 20.57 -6.42
CA LEU A 137 4.34 20.10 -6.77
C LEU A 137 3.88 18.92 -5.89
N ARG A 138 4.76 18.35 -5.06
CA ARG A 138 4.52 17.09 -4.34
C ARG A 138 3.28 17.12 -3.44
N GLU A 139 3.08 18.20 -2.68
CA GLU A 139 1.91 18.36 -1.82
C GLU A 139 0.64 18.60 -2.65
N GLN A 140 0.72 19.50 -3.65
CA GLN A 140 -0.41 19.81 -4.53
C GLN A 140 -0.88 18.58 -5.31
N MET A 141 0.03 17.69 -5.72
CA MET A 141 -0.28 16.53 -6.55
C MET A 141 -1.22 15.54 -5.85
N GLN A 142 -1.28 15.53 -4.51
CA GLN A 142 -2.22 14.68 -3.77
C GLN A 142 -3.69 15.01 -4.08
N GLN A 143 -3.96 16.23 -4.54
CA GLN A 143 -5.31 16.72 -4.87
C GLN A 143 -5.66 16.57 -6.35
N GLU A 144 -4.70 16.19 -7.19
CA GLU A 144 -4.90 15.99 -8.63
C GLU A 144 -5.55 14.63 -8.91
N PRO A 145 -6.19 14.43 -10.08
CA PRO A 145 -6.82 13.16 -10.40
C PRO A 145 -5.79 12.04 -10.53
N GLN A 146 -6.16 10.81 -10.14
CA GLN A 146 -5.26 9.66 -10.04
C GLN A 146 -4.42 9.42 -11.31
N TRP A 147 -5.01 9.58 -12.49
CA TRP A 147 -4.30 9.40 -13.76
C TRP A 147 -3.21 10.45 -13.97
N LEU A 148 -3.38 11.68 -13.46
CA LEU A 148 -2.37 12.73 -13.53
C LEU A 148 -1.27 12.52 -12.48
N GLN A 149 -1.64 12.03 -11.29
CA GLN A 149 -0.67 11.59 -10.28
C GLN A 149 0.24 10.47 -10.84
N MET A 150 -0.33 9.50 -11.55
CA MET A 150 0.44 8.46 -12.24
C MET A 150 1.46 9.05 -13.22
N ILE A 151 1.06 10.03 -14.04
CA ILE A 151 1.98 10.72 -14.98
C ILE A 151 3.10 11.44 -14.21
N TYR A 152 2.78 12.08 -13.09
CA TYR A 152 3.77 12.71 -12.23
C TYR A 152 4.74 11.68 -11.62
N PHE A 153 4.28 10.51 -11.19
CA PHE A 153 5.16 9.47 -10.65
C PHE A 153 6.10 8.90 -11.71
N ILE A 154 5.60 8.66 -12.93
CA ILE A 154 6.43 8.29 -14.09
C ILE A 154 7.52 9.34 -14.33
N ARG A 155 7.17 10.63 -14.20
CA ARG A 155 8.13 11.73 -14.35
C ARG A 155 9.19 11.73 -13.24
N LEU A 156 8.80 11.50 -11.98
CA LEU A 156 9.72 11.40 -10.85
C LEU A 156 10.67 10.20 -10.99
N GLU A 157 10.13 9.03 -11.30
CA GLU A 157 10.88 7.79 -11.51
C GLU A 157 11.94 7.97 -12.61
N ALA A 158 11.55 8.53 -13.77
CA ALA A 158 12.48 8.79 -14.86
C ALA A 158 13.60 9.77 -14.47
N GLU A 159 13.36 10.67 -13.51
CA GLU A 159 14.36 11.60 -12.97
C GLU A 159 15.15 11.03 -11.79
N ASN A 160 14.91 9.78 -11.38
CA ASN A 160 15.45 9.18 -10.16
C ASN A 160 15.17 10.07 -8.92
N MET A 161 13.99 10.66 -8.86
CA MET A 161 13.51 11.40 -7.69
C MET A 161 12.73 10.46 -6.76
N PRO A 162 12.78 10.70 -5.44
CA PRO A 162 12.00 9.88 -4.50
C PRO A 162 10.51 9.92 -4.84
N LEU A 163 9.84 8.77 -4.77
CA LEU A 163 8.40 8.69 -4.99
C LEU A 163 7.61 9.14 -3.75
N PRO A 164 6.35 9.58 -3.87
CA PRO A 164 5.57 10.03 -2.71
C PRO A 164 5.36 9.00 -1.61
N HIS A 165 5.46 7.71 -1.94
CA HIS A 165 5.35 6.60 -0.99
C HIS A 165 6.71 6.09 -0.49
N GLU A 166 7.82 6.56 -1.06
CA GLU A 166 9.11 6.44 -0.39
C GLU A 166 9.13 7.46 0.75
N ARG A 167 8.49 7.12 1.87
CA ARG A 167 8.78 7.78 3.14
C ARG A 167 10.29 7.73 3.30
N LYS A 168 10.93 8.90 3.51
CA LYS A 168 12.34 8.91 3.90
C LYS A 168 12.50 7.91 5.05
N PRO A 169 13.48 7.00 5.01
CA PRO A 169 13.66 6.02 6.08
C PRO A 169 13.77 6.79 7.40
N MET A 170 12.73 6.64 8.22
CA MET A 170 12.73 7.26 9.54
C MET A 170 13.64 6.42 10.41
N LYS A 171 14.55 7.09 11.12
CA LYS A 171 15.50 6.42 12.02
C LYS A 171 14.82 5.69 13.18
N LYS A 172 13.55 6.04 13.46
CA LYS A 172 12.73 5.50 14.54
C LYS A 172 11.67 4.57 13.97
N ALA A 173 11.50 3.40 14.58
CA ALA A 173 10.50 2.43 14.17
C ALA A 173 9.73 1.80 15.32
N ILE A 174 8.49 1.42 15.03
CA ILE A 174 7.67 0.58 15.89
C ILE A 174 7.43 -0.70 15.10
N LEU A 175 7.98 -1.80 15.59
CA LEU A 175 7.78 -3.11 15.00
C LEU A 175 6.82 -3.90 15.89
N PHE A 176 5.89 -4.61 15.28
CA PHE A 176 4.81 -5.30 15.97
C PHE A 176 4.93 -6.80 15.78
N ASP A 177 4.51 -7.57 16.78
CA ASP A 177 3.98 -8.90 16.54
C ASP A 177 2.59 -8.82 15.88
N LEU A 178 2.09 -9.97 15.43
CA LEU A 178 0.77 -10.09 14.83
C LEU A 178 -0.26 -10.65 15.83
N ASP A 179 -0.23 -11.95 16.10
CA ASP A 179 -1.21 -12.62 16.95
C ASP A 179 -1.12 -12.09 18.38
N GLY A 180 -2.26 -11.73 18.98
CA GLY A 180 -2.33 -11.18 20.34
C GLY A 180 -1.89 -9.72 20.46
N THR A 181 -1.39 -9.11 19.37
CA THR A 181 -0.89 -7.73 19.35
C THR A 181 -1.67 -6.83 18.41
N LEU A 182 -1.82 -7.23 17.15
CA LEU A 182 -2.60 -6.54 16.11
C LEU A 182 -3.82 -7.35 15.66
N TRP A 183 -3.84 -8.65 15.97
CA TRP A 183 -4.76 -9.60 15.38
C TRP A 183 -5.12 -10.71 16.36
N ASP A 184 -6.39 -11.04 16.46
CA ASP A 184 -6.88 -12.23 17.17
C ASP A 184 -7.73 -13.08 16.22
N SER A 185 -7.09 -14.06 15.58
CA SER A 185 -7.73 -15.05 14.71
C SER A 185 -8.01 -16.37 15.40
N SER A 186 -7.90 -16.43 16.73
CA SER A 186 -7.86 -17.70 17.46
C SER A 186 -9.11 -18.53 17.21
N GLU A 187 -10.29 -17.92 17.07
CA GLU A 187 -11.54 -18.61 16.71
C GLU A 187 -11.47 -19.26 15.32
N GLN A 188 -11.10 -18.48 14.29
CA GLN A 188 -11.02 -18.92 12.90
C GLN A 188 -9.95 -20.01 12.72
N VAL A 189 -8.79 -19.80 13.33
CA VAL A 189 -7.67 -20.75 13.30
C VAL A 189 -8.06 -22.06 13.97
N THR A 190 -8.70 -22.01 15.15
CA THR A 190 -9.19 -23.20 15.85
C THR A 190 -10.12 -24.01 14.94
N HIS A 191 -11.05 -23.34 14.26
CA HIS A 191 -11.99 -23.98 13.36
C HIS A 191 -11.28 -24.64 12.16
N ALA A 192 -10.38 -23.90 11.50
CA ALA A 192 -9.63 -24.39 10.33
C ALA A 192 -8.73 -25.59 10.67
N TRP A 193 -8.01 -25.53 11.80
CA TRP A 193 -7.10 -26.60 12.22
C TRP A 193 -7.87 -27.86 12.62
N ASN A 194 -8.94 -27.73 13.42
CA ASN A 194 -9.79 -28.87 13.78
C ASN A 194 -10.45 -29.52 12.57
N ARG A 195 -10.85 -28.73 11.57
CA ARG A 195 -11.36 -29.23 10.29
C ARG A 195 -10.28 -30.00 9.55
N THR A 196 -9.09 -29.43 9.40
CA THR A 196 -7.96 -30.06 8.71
C THR A 196 -7.57 -31.38 9.35
N ILE A 197 -7.43 -31.42 10.68
CA ILE A 197 -7.07 -32.63 11.41
C ILE A 197 -8.10 -33.74 11.14
N ARG A 198 -9.39 -33.42 11.26
CA ARG A 198 -10.49 -34.39 11.05
C ARG A 198 -10.60 -34.89 9.61
N GLU A 199 -10.37 -34.04 8.62
CA GLU A 199 -10.70 -34.33 7.21
C GLU A 199 -9.48 -34.70 6.35
N LYS A 200 -8.29 -34.23 6.71
CA LYS A 200 -7.06 -34.35 5.91
C LYS A 200 -5.96 -35.16 6.59
N THR A 201 -6.26 -35.78 7.73
CA THR A 201 -5.33 -36.65 8.47
C THR A 201 -6.06 -37.86 9.07
N ASP A 202 -5.32 -38.87 9.52
CA ASP A 202 -5.87 -40.05 10.22
C ASP A 202 -6.01 -39.80 11.74
N ARG A 203 -6.17 -38.53 12.15
CA ARG A 203 -6.18 -38.09 13.54
C ARG A 203 -7.56 -37.59 13.97
N SER A 204 -7.75 -37.44 15.28
CA SER A 204 -9.06 -37.11 15.87
C SER A 204 -9.01 -36.08 17.00
N GLU A 205 -7.81 -35.57 17.30
CA GLU A 205 -7.59 -34.49 18.25
C GLU A 205 -8.41 -33.27 17.88
N GLN A 206 -8.90 -32.58 18.92
CA GLN A 206 -9.60 -31.32 18.80
C GLN A 206 -9.00 -30.34 19.80
N PHE A 207 -8.76 -29.13 19.33
CA PHE A 207 -8.21 -28.04 20.11
C PHE A 207 -9.29 -27.00 20.36
N THR A 208 -9.22 -26.37 21.53
CA THR A 208 -10.08 -25.25 21.91
C THR A 208 -9.41 -23.93 21.57
N VAL A 209 -10.15 -22.83 21.63
CA VAL A 209 -9.59 -21.48 21.47
C VAL A 209 -8.54 -21.19 22.56
N ASP A 210 -8.75 -21.70 23.78
CA ASP A 210 -7.76 -21.58 24.86
C ASP A 210 -6.47 -22.37 24.56
N ASP A 211 -6.56 -23.52 23.88
CA ASP A 211 -5.38 -24.23 23.39
C ASP A 211 -4.66 -23.40 22.32
N MET A 212 -5.41 -22.78 21.40
CA MET A 212 -4.82 -21.89 20.38
C MET A 212 -4.12 -20.69 21.00
N HIS A 213 -4.71 -20.02 21.99
CA HIS A 213 -4.04 -18.94 22.73
C HIS A 213 -2.71 -19.41 23.36
N ASN A 214 -2.62 -20.66 23.80
CA ASN A 214 -1.37 -21.21 24.32
C ASN A 214 -0.32 -21.52 23.22
N PHE A 215 -0.77 -21.70 21.97
CA PHE A 215 0.09 -21.98 20.82
C PHE A 215 0.62 -20.69 20.16
N MET A 216 -0.18 -19.63 20.13
CA MET A 216 0.17 -18.36 19.49
C MET A 216 1.51 -17.81 20.02
N GLY A 217 2.30 -17.22 19.11
CA GLY A 217 3.63 -16.66 19.39
C GLY A 217 4.78 -17.69 19.49
N ARG A 218 4.50 -18.99 19.58
CA ARG A 218 5.52 -20.05 19.60
C ARG A 218 5.99 -20.42 18.20
N THR A 219 7.13 -21.13 18.11
CA THR A 219 7.60 -21.68 16.84
C THR A 219 6.76 -22.90 16.43
N ILE A 220 6.75 -23.20 15.13
CA ILE A 220 6.02 -24.34 14.57
C ILE A 220 6.42 -25.67 15.24
N GLU A 221 7.71 -25.86 15.57
CA GLU A 221 8.20 -27.07 16.23
C GLU A 221 7.68 -27.19 17.66
N ALA A 222 7.60 -26.07 18.38
CA ALA A 222 7.07 -26.03 19.74
C ALA A 222 5.56 -26.29 19.76
N ILE A 223 4.81 -25.70 18.82
CA ILE A 223 3.37 -25.94 18.66
C ILE A 223 3.12 -27.42 18.33
N ALA A 224 3.84 -27.96 17.33
CA ALA A 224 3.69 -29.35 16.93
C ALA A 224 3.98 -30.33 18.07
N ALA A 225 4.97 -30.03 18.92
CA ALA A 225 5.31 -30.83 20.10
C ALA A 225 4.23 -30.81 21.18
N LEU A 226 3.49 -29.70 21.33
CA LEU A 226 2.37 -29.58 22.26
C LEU A 226 1.13 -30.31 21.74
N MET A 227 0.84 -30.19 20.44
CA MET A 227 -0.33 -30.81 19.81
C MET A 227 -0.22 -32.33 19.74
N PHE A 228 0.96 -32.86 19.40
CA PHE A 228 1.16 -34.28 19.13
C PHE A 228 2.43 -34.83 19.83
N PRO A 229 2.44 -34.91 21.17
CA PRO A 229 3.63 -35.25 21.94
C PRO A 229 4.16 -36.66 21.67
N ASP A 230 3.28 -37.59 21.30
CA ASP A 230 3.62 -39.00 21.07
C ASP A 230 4.05 -39.29 19.62
N LEU A 231 4.02 -38.29 18.73
CA LEU A 231 4.42 -38.47 17.34
C LEU A 231 5.89 -38.14 17.10
N PRO A 232 6.54 -38.82 16.13
CA PRO A 232 7.83 -38.40 15.62
C PRO A 232 7.79 -36.96 15.09
N GLU A 233 8.88 -36.22 15.27
CA GLU A 233 8.96 -34.81 14.90
C GLU A 233 8.55 -34.52 13.46
N LYS A 234 9.00 -35.36 12.53
CA LYS A 234 8.67 -35.23 11.12
C LYS A 234 7.16 -35.35 10.85
N GLU A 235 6.46 -36.20 11.59
CA GLU A 235 5.03 -36.42 11.42
C GLU A 235 4.20 -35.28 12.00
N ARG A 236 4.55 -34.79 13.20
CA ARG A 236 3.87 -33.63 13.82
C ARG A 236 4.04 -32.36 12.98
N ILE A 237 5.24 -32.11 12.43
CA ILE A 237 5.48 -30.95 11.55
C ILE A 237 4.64 -31.06 10.28
N ALA A 238 4.61 -32.24 9.64
CA ALA A 238 3.83 -32.45 8.42
C ALA A 238 2.31 -32.27 8.62
N ILE A 239 1.78 -32.50 9.83
CA ILE A 239 0.38 -32.21 10.16
C ILE A 239 0.16 -30.70 10.31
N LEU A 240 1.07 -30.04 11.02
CA LEU A 240 0.96 -28.61 11.29
C LEU A 240 1.14 -27.76 10.02
N GLU A 241 2.01 -28.18 9.10
CA GLU A 241 2.13 -27.56 7.76
C GLU A 241 0.79 -27.60 7.01
N ARG A 242 0.09 -28.75 7.01
CA ARG A 242 -1.26 -28.84 6.40
C ARG A 242 -2.29 -27.94 7.07
N CYS A 243 -2.22 -27.82 8.40
CA CYS A 243 -3.11 -26.92 9.14
C CYS A 243 -2.83 -25.46 8.77
N SER A 244 -1.55 -25.08 8.65
CA SER A 244 -1.11 -23.74 8.28
C SER A 244 -1.52 -23.37 6.85
N GLU A 245 -1.46 -24.32 5.91
CA GLU A 245 -1.94 -24.14 4.53
C GLU A 245 -3.45 -23.91 4.49
N ASP A 246 -4.24 -24.77 5.16
CA ASP A 246 -5.70 -24.65 5.18
C ASP A 246 -6.17 -23.39 5.92
N GLU A 247 -5.44 -22.97 6.96
CA GLU A 247 -5.66 -21.74 7.68
C GLU A 247 -5.55 -20.50 6.78
N ILE A 248 -4.47 -20.39 5.99
CA ILE A 248 -4.28 -19.28 5.06
C ILE A 248 -5.42 -19.26 4.03
N ASP A 249 -5.80 -20.42 3.50
CA ASP A 249 -6.91 -20.53 2.55
C ASP A 249 -8.24 -20.10 3.19
N TYR A 250 -8.48 -20.50 4.44
CA TYR A 250 -9.66 -20.15 5.22
C TYR A 250 -9.74 -18.63 5.46
N LEU A 251 -8.67 -18.05 5.98
CA LEU A 251 -8.60 -16.63 6.34
C LEU A 251 -8.59 -15.71 5.10
N ASN A 252 -8.12 -16.17 3.94
CA ASN A 252 -8.23 -15.41 2.69
C ASN A 252 -9.63 -15.49 2.05
N ASN A 253 -10.45 -16.46 2.45
CA ASN A 253 -11.81 -16.67 1.91
C ASN A 253 -12.84 -16.82 3.04
N PRO A 254 -12.94 -15.86 3.98
CA PRO A 254 -13.80 -15.99 5.13
C PRO A 254 -15.28 -15.96 4.71
N GLU A 255 -16.12 -16.71 5.41
CA GLU A 255 -17.56 -16.55 5.28
C GLU A 255 -17.97 -15.15 5.80
N PRO A 256 -19.06 -14.54 5.27
CA PRO A 256 -19.51 -13.24 5.73
C PRO A 256 -19.74 -13.22 7.26
N GLY A 257 -18.98 -12.39 7.96
CA GLY A 257 -19.05 -12.25 9.42
C GLY A 257 -18.07 -13.12 10.20
N ASP A 258 -17.23 -13.90 9.53
CA ASP A 258 -16.19 -14.75 10.15
C ASP A 258 -14.76 -14.25 9.88
N CYS A 259 -14.61 -12.92 9.87
CA CYS A 259 -13.29 -12.27 9.84
C CYS A 259 -12.84 -12.00 11.29
N PRO A 260 -11.55 -12.18 11.60
CA PRO A 260 -10.97 -11.72 12.87
C PRO A 260 -11.29 -10.22 13.10
N PRO A 261 -11.75 -9.83 14.31
CA PRO A 261 -12.05 -8.44 14.60
C PRO A 261 -10.76 -7.63 14.68
N LEU A 262 -10.81 -6.39 14.18
CA LEU A 262 -9.76 -5.39 14.44
C LEU A 262 -9.95 -4.79 15.83
N TYR A 263 -8.85 -4.34 16.44
CA TYR A 263 -8.94 -3.63 17.71
C TYR A 263 -9.65 -2.28 17.51
N PRO A 264 -10.41 -1.79 18.51
CA PRO A 264 -11.05 -0.48 18.44
C PRO A 264 -10.03 0.64 18.17
N ASP A 265 -10.36 1.53 17.24
CA ASP A 265 -9.55 2.70 16.84
C ASP A 265 -8.18 2.35 16.21
N GLU A 266 -7.91 1.07 15.90
CA GLU A 266 -6.61 0.62 15.35
C GLU A 266 -6.21 1.37 14.08
N HIS A 267 -7.15 1.57 13.14
CA HIS A 267 -6.91 2.34 11.91
C HIS A 267 -6.31 3.72 12.18
N ASP A 268 -6.96 4.51 13.06
CA ASP A 268 -6.56 5.89 13.32
C ASP A 268 -5.23 5.95 14.09
N ILE A 269 -5.01 5.00 15.00
CA ILE A 269 -3.77 4.87 15.77
C ILE A 269 -2.60 4.53 14.84
N ILE A 270 -2.74 3.50 14.02
CA ILE A 270 -1.69 3.02 13.13
C ILE A 270 -1.39 4.09 12.08
N CYS A 271 -2.40 4.69 11.44
CA CYS A 271 -2.20 5.77 10.48
C CYS A 271 -1.49 6.98 11.10
N GLY A 272 -1.88 7.40 12.31
CA GLY A 272 -1.23 8.52 13.01
C GLY A 272 0.22 8.21 13.42
N LEU A 273 0.51 6.99 13.85
CA LEU A 273 1.89 6.56 14.14
C LEU A 273 2.75 6.52 12.88
N ALA A 274 2.17 6.13 11.75
CA ALA A 274 2.84 6.00 10.48
C ALA A 274 3.35 7.35 9.94
N GLU A 275 2.80 8.47 10.40
CA GLU A 275 3.29 9.82 10.09
C GLU A 275 4.64 10.14 10.76
N GLU A 276 4.93 9.53 11.93
CA GLU A 276 6.09 9.84 12.77
C GLU A 276 7.12 8.69 12.86
N TYR A 277 6.73 7.46 12.55
CA TYR A 277 7.53 6.25 12.73
C TYR A 277 7.45 5.31 11.54
N THR A 278 8.55 4.61 11.26
CA THR A 278 8.55 3.44 10.36
C THR A 278 7.78 2.32 11.08
N LEU A 279 6.73 1.79 10.47
CA LEU A 279 5.96 0.68 11.05
C LEU A 279 6.26 -0.62 10.30
N GLY A 280 6.32 -1.73 11.01
CA GLY A 280 6.48 -3.05 10.39
C GLY A 280 6.01 -4.19 11.27
N ILE A 281 5.80 -5.36 10.67
CA ILE A 281 5.30 -6.55 11.37
C ILE A 281 6.37 -7.63 11.31
N VAL A 282 6.76 -8.16 12.46
CA VAL A 282 7.69 -9.28 12.56
C VAL A 282 7.05 -10.38 13.40
N SER A 283 6.81 -11.55 12.84
CA SER A 283 6.12 -12.65 13.54
C SER A 283 6.86 -14.00 13.40
N ASN A 284 6.56 -14.95 14.30
CA ASN A 284 7.00 -16.34 14.20
C ASN A 284 6.16 -17.18 13.23
N CYS A 285 5.14 -16.60 12.60
CA CYS A 285 4.24 -17.30 11.70
C CYS A 285 4.93 -17.83 10.43
N GLN A 286 4.17 -18.62 9.69
CA GLN A 286 4.49 -19.07 8.34
C GLN A 286 4.43 -17.93 7.31
N ALA A 287 5.09 -18.13 6.17
CA ALA A 287 5.01 -17.20 5.05
C ALA A 287 3.57 -17.14 4.49
N GLY A 288 3.08 -15.94 4.15
CA GLY A 288 1.73 -15.72 3.65
C GLY A 288 0.72 -15.30 4.73
N TYR A 289 0.99 -15.59 6.01
CA TYR A 289 0.05 -15.30 7.10
C TYR A 289 -0.06 -13.80 7.41
N ILE A 290 1.07 -13.08 7.50
CA ILE A 290 1.06 -11.62 7.65
C ILE A 290 0.37 -10.97 6.46
N GLU A 291 0.62 -11.47 5.25
CA GLU A 291 -0.02 -10.97 4.03
C GLU A 291 -1.54 -11.17 4.05
N THR A 292 -2.04 -12.24 4.68
CA THR A 292 -3.47 -12.46 4.89
C THR A 292 -4.07 -11.42 5.83
N TYR A 293 -3.41 -11.06 6.92
CA TYR A 293 -3.82 -9.92 7.76
C TYR A 293 -3.88 -8.63 6.95
N LEU A 294 -2.81 -8.30 6.23
CA LEU A 294 -2.70 -7.06 5.46
C LEU A 294 -3.79 -6.94 4.38
N ARG A 295 -4.24 -8.04 3.77
CA ARG A 295 -5.34 -8.01 2.79
C ARG A 295 -6.69 -7.66 3.40
N GLN A 296 -6.86 -7.84 4.70
CA GLN A 296 -8.15 -7.64 5.39
C GLN A 296 -8.29 -6.23 5.97
N ILE A 297 -7.21 -5.43 5.97
CA ILE A 297 -7.23 -4.08 6.54
C ILE A 297 -7.11 -3.00 5.45
N PRO A 298 -7.83 -1.86 5.57
CA PRO A 298 -7.76 -0.79 4.58
C PRO A 298 -6.52 0.09 4.71
N PHE A 299 -5.66 -0.16 5.71
CA PHE A 299 -4.49 0.65 6.06
C PHE A 299 -3.17 -0.15 5.97
N ALA A 300 -3.14 -1.21 5.15
CA ALA A 300 -1.95 -2.04 4.97
C ALA A 300 -0.70 -1.22 4.59
N ASP A 301 -0.87 -0.18 3.78
CA ASP A 301 0.20 0.72 3.33
C ASP A 301 0.87 1.52 4.47
N ALA A 302 0.30 1.50 5.69
CA ALA A 302 0.94 2.08 6.86
C ALA A 302 2.18 1.28 7.29
N TYR A 303 2.20 -0.03 7.04
CA TYR A 303 3.31 -0.93 7.33
C TYR A 303 4.30 -0.93 6.16
N THR A 304 5.51 -0.46 6.44
CA THR A 304 6.57 -0.27 5.43
C THR A 304 7.43 -1.50 5.20
N ASP A 305 7.38 -2.48 6.11
CA ASP A 305 8.13 -3.72 5.98
C ASP A 305 7.50 -4.84 6.83
N ILE A 306 7.67 -6.08 6.39
CA ILE A 306 7.23 -7.27 7.13
C ILE A 306 8.30 -8.37 7.06
N GLU A 307 8.36 -9.18 8.10
CA GLU A 307 9.15 -10.41 8.05
C GLU A 307 8.60 -11.51 8.96
N CYS A 308 8.82 -12.77 8.58
CA CYS A 308 8.42 -13.89 9.42
C CYS A 308 9.43 -15.05 9.40
N ALA A 309 9.41 -15.85 10.47
CA ALA A 309 10.27 -17.02 10.60
C ALA A 309 10.06 -18.02 9.45
N GLY A 310 8.82 -18.24 9.00
CA GLY A 310 8.54 -19.15 7.89
C GLY A 310 9.15 -18.75 6.53
N LYS A 311 9.45 -17.45 6.34
CA LYS A 311 10.07 -16.96 5.10
C LYS A 311 11.60 -17.00 5.14
N THR A 312 12.21 -16.70 6.29
CA THR A 312 13.68 -16.56 6.39
C THR A 312 14.36 -17.76 7.02
N GLY A 313 13.64 -18.55 7.82
CA GLY A 313 14.20 -19.57 8.70
C GLY A 313 15.01 -19.01 9.88
N LEU A 314 15.01 -17.68 10.06
CA LEU A 314 15.72 -17.01 11.15
C LEU A 314 14.85 -16.89 12.40
N SER A 315 15.48 -16.70 13.56
CA SER A 315 14.76 -16.37 14.79
C SER A 315 14.08 -15.01 14.69
N LYS A 316 13.03 -14.79 15.50
CA LYS A 316 12.30 -13.53 15.55
C LYS A 316 13.20 -12.32 15.83
N GLY A 317 14.15 -12.45 16.76
CA GLY A 317 15.11 -11.37 17.06
C GLY A 317 16.06 -11.06 15.89
N GLU A 318 16.43 -12.06 15.08
CA GLU A 318 17.18 -11.85 13.85
C GLU A 318 16.33 -11.17 12.77
N ASN A 319 15.06 -11.57 12.63
CA ASN A 319 14.13 -10.91 11.71
C ASN A 319 13.85 -9.44 12.09
N ILE A 320 13.76 -9.13 13.39
CA ILE A 320 13.68 -7.74 13.88
C ILE A 320 14.90 -6.94 13.38
N ARG A 321 16.12 -7.48 13.53
CA ARG A 321 17.33 -6.82 13.03
C ARG A 321 17.37 -6.70 11.51
N LEU A 322 16.92 -7.73 10.80
CA LEU A 322 16.86 -7.72 9.34
C LEU A 322 15.97 -6.59 8.83
N VAL A 323 14.77 -6.44 9.40
CA VAL A 323 13.87 -5.31 9.09
C VAL A 323 14.53 -3.98 9.42
N MET A 324 15.19 -3.86 10.57
CA MET A 324 15.92 -2.65 10.93
C MET A 324 17.00 -2.28 9.93
N GLU A 325 17.77 -3.27 9.44
CA GLU A 325 18.81 -3.07 8.44
C GLU A 325 18.22 -2.65 7.09
N ARG A 326 17.19 -3.34 6.59
CA ARG A 326 16.51 -3.01 5.32
C ARG A 326 15.99 -1.59 5.29
N GLN A 327 15.45 -1.11 6.41
CA GLN A 327 14.81 0.20 6.51
C GLN A 327 15.73 1.30 7.08
N GLY A 328 16.99 1.00 7.39
CA GLY A 328 17.92 1.97 7.97
C GLY A 328 17.50 2.49 9.35
N ILE A 329 16.81 1.66 10.13
CA ILE A 329 16.30 1.98 11.47
C ILE A 329 17.46 1.91 12.47
N THR A 330 17.56 2.91 13.34
CA THR A 330 18.60 2.99 14.39
C THR A 330 18.03 3.04 15.81
N ASP A 331 16.73 3.27 15.94
CA ASP A 331 16.04 3.29 17.21
C ASP A 331 14.68 2.60 17.05
N CYS A 332 14.53 1.44 17.67
CA CYS A 332 13.37 0.58 17.49
C CYS A 332 12.73 0.29 18.85
N VAL A 333 11.40 0.20 18.83
CA VAL A 333 10.60 -0.39 19.90
C VAL A 333 9.84 -1.55 19.28
N TYR A 334 9.89 -2.70 19.94
CA TYR A 334 9.12 -3.88 19.59
C TYR A 334 7.88 -3.99 20.49
N VAL A 335 6.73 -4.30 19.92
CA VAL A 335 5.45 -4.46 20.61
C VAL A 335 4.97 -5.90 20.41
N GLY A 336 4.72 -6.63 21.51
CA GLY A 336 4.26 -8.01 21.48
C GLY A 336 3.58 -8.39 22.79
N ASP A 337 2.83 -9.49 22.83
CA ASP A 337 2.08 -9.92 24.01
C ASP A 337 2.75 -11.09 24.76
N THR A 338 3.69 -11.81 24.15
CA THR A 338 4.27 -13.02 24.74
C THR A 338 5.68 -12.84 25.31
N GLN A 339 6.10 -13.76 26.18
CA GLN A 339 7.50 -13.81 26.64
C GLN A 339 8.48 -14.05 25.48
N GLY A 340 8.06 -14.78 24.44
CA GLY A 340 8.87 -14.99 23.24
C GLY A 340 9.18 -13.68 22.51
N ASP A 341 8.27 -12.71 22.57
CA ASP A 341 8.47 -11.36 22.02
C ASP A 341 9.46 -10.55 22.83
N ALA A 342 9.35 -10.60 24.15
CA ALA A 342 10.30 -9.95 25.05
C ALA A 342 11.72 -10.50 24.84
N ASP A 343 11.84 -11.82 24.71
CA ASP A 343 13.12 -12.50 24.46
C ASP A 343 13.68 -12.12 23.08
N ALA A 344 12.84 -12.05 22.05
CA ALA A 344 13.22 -11.63 20.70
C ALA A 344 13.67 -10.16 20.65
N ALA A 345 12.96 -9.27 21.36
CA ALA A 345 13.32 -7.87 21.49
C ALA A 345 14.68 -7.70 22.20
N ALA A 346 14.89 -8.44 23.30
CA ALA A 346 16.16 -8.48 24.00
C ALA A 346 17.30 -9.03 23.11
N GLN A 347 17.04 -10.12 22.37
CA GLN A 347 17.99 -10.68 21.40
C GLN A 347 18.37 -9.66 20.32
N ALA A 348 17.42 -8.89 19.81
CA ALA A 348 17.62 -7.84 18.82
C ALA A 348 18.33 -6.60 19.40
N GLY A 349 18.25 -6.40 20.72
CA GLY A 349 18.79 -5.22 21.41
C GLY A 349 17.88 -3.99 21.30
N VAL A 350 16.56 -4.22 21.21
CA VAL A 350 15.53 -3.18 21.11
C VAL A 350 14.68 -3.15 22.37
N ARG A 351 14.00 -2.04 22.60
CA ARG A 351 13.07 -1.93 23.75
C ARG A 351 11.80 -2.69 23.48
N PHE A 352 11.17 -3.18 24.54
CA PHE A 352 9.98 -4.00 24.46
C PHE A 352 8.79 -3.35 25.19
N ILE A 353 7.66 -3.24 24.48
CA ILE A 353 6.38 -2.91 25.07
C ILE A 353 5.52 -4.17 25.10
N HIS A 354 5.07 -4.55 26.29
CA HIS A 354 4.15 -5.66 26.48
C HIS A 354 2.71 -5.23 26.19
N ALA A 355 2.08 -5.83 25.17
CA ALA A 355 0.65 -5.74 24.89
C ALA A 355 -0.14 -6.66 25.84
N ALA A 356 -0.43 -6.18 27.05
CA ALA A 356 -1.10 -6.93 28.11
C ALA A 356 -2.60 -7.19 27.84
N TYR A 357 -3.13 -6.72 26.72
CA TYR A 357 -4.46 -7.10 26.21
C TYR A 357 -4.44 -8.39 25.38
N GLY A 358 -3.25 -8.90 25.02
CA GLY A 358 -3.08 -10.17 24.32
C GLY A 358 -3.17 -11.39 25.24
N PHE A 359 -2.60 -12.51 24.78
CA PHE A 359 -2.78 -13.82 25.41
C PHE A 359 -1.65 -14.17 26.37
N GLY A 360 -0.47 -13.60 26.14
CA GLY A 360 0.75 -13.92 26.86
C GLY A 360 0.90 -13.27 28.23
N LYS A 361 1.94 -13.72 28.95
CA LYS A 361 2.48 -13.06 30.14
C LYS A 361 3.96 -12.81 29.93
N VAL A 362 4.42 -11.67 30.41
CA VAL A 362 5.80 -11.23 30.28
C VAL A 362 6.38 -10.87 31.64
N ASP A 363 7.58 -11.36 31.92
CA ASP A 363 8.27 -11.14 33.20
C ASP A 363 8.89 -9.73 33.28
N ALA A 364 9.44 -9.21 32.19
CA ALA A 364 10.09 -7.90 32.13
C ALA A 364 9.83 -7.17 30.80
N CYS A 365 9.54 -5.88 30.88
CA CYS A 365 9.31 -5.01 29.73
C CYS A 365 9.67 -3.55 30.06
N ASP A 366 9.86 -2.72 29.04
CA ASP A 366 10.11 -1.27 29.21
C ASP A 366 8.80 -0.49 29.44
N ALA A 367 7.68 -1.00 28.92
CA ALA A 367 6.34 -0.48 29.17
C ALA A 367 5.26 -1.55 29.01
N VAL A 368 4.09 -1.30 29.61
CA VAL A 368 2.90 -2.15 29.49
C VAL A 368 1.78 -1.37 28.82
N LEU A 369 1.09 -2.00 27.87
CA LEU A 369 -0.11 -1.53 27.20
C LEU A 369 -1.28 -2.46 27.55
N ASP A 370 -2.19 -2.00 28.39
CA ASP A 370 -3.47 -2.66 28.67
C ASP A 370 -4.53 -2.33 27.60
N ASP A 371 -4.24 -1.38 26.71
CA ASP A 371 -5.13 -0.93 25.63
C ASP A 371 -4.29 -0.30 24.50
N ILE A 372 -4.50 -0.74 23.26
CA ILE A 372 -3.77 -0.25 22.08
C ILE A 372 -3.90 1.27 21.89
N ARG A 373 -5.00 1.90 22.35
CA ARG A 373 -5.23 3.35 22.28
C ARG A 373 -4.19 4.17 23.05
N LYS A 374 -3.47 3.55 23.99
CA LYS A 374 -2.39 4.20 24.75
C LYS A 374 -1.04 4.15 24.03
N LEU A 375 -0.90 3.35 22.97
CA LEU A 375 0.33 3.16 22.22
C LEU A 375 0.98 4.48 21.78
N PRO A 376 0.27 5.46 21.19
CA PRO A 376 0.89 6.72 20.76
C PRO A 376 1.58 7.50 21.87
N GLN A 377 1.00 7.50 23.07
CA GLN A 377 1.58 8.19 24.22
C GLN A 377 2.79 7.43 24.77
N THR A 378 2.68 6.10 24.85
CA THR A 378 3.74 5.21 25.35
C THR A 378 5.01 5.29 24.48
N VAL A 379 4.88 5.18 23.15
CA VAL A 379 6.04 5.25 22.24
C VAL A 379 6.68 6.63 22.27
N LYS A 380 5.88 7.71 22.32
CA LYS A 380 6.41 9.09 22.45
C LYS A 380 7.23 9.27 23.72
N LYS A 381 6.80 8.68 24.84
CA LYS A 381 7.56 8.70 26.10
C LYS A 381 8.88 7.95 25.96
N LEU A 382 8.83 6.70 25.51
CA LEU A 382 10.03 5.87 25.33
C LEU A 382 11.04 6.55 24.40
N PHE A 383 10.63 7.00 23.21
CA PHE A 383 11.55 7.65 22.27
C PHE A 383 12.12 8.99 22.76
N LYS A 384 11.53 9.65 23.76
CA LYS A 384 12.07 10.86 24.40
C LYS A 384 13.12 10.56 25.46
N GLU A 385 12.92 9.53 26.28
CA GLU A 385 13.83 9.16 27.37
C GLU A 385 15.26 8.86 26.87
N LYS A 386 15.39 8.34 25.64
CA LYS A 386 16.68 8.09 24.98
C LYS A 386 17.41 9.35 24.49
N SER A 387 16.73 10.48 24.35
CA SER A 387 17.35 11.73 23.84
C SER A 387 18.06 12.55 24.93
N ASN A 388 17.88 12.16 26.21
CA ASN A 388 18.40 12.87 27.39
C ASN A 388 19.53 12.13 28.12
N GLY A 389 19.99 10.99 27.60
CA GLY A 389 21.17 10.24 28.07
C GLY A 389 22.16 10.09 26.94
#